data_AF-A0A7S4I5I8-F1
#
_entry.id   AF-A0A7S4I5I8-F1
#
_cell.length_a   1.000
_cell.length_b   1.000
_cell.length_c   1.000
_cell.angle_alpha   90.00
_cell.angle_beta   90.00
_cell.angle_gamma   90.00
#
_symmetry.space_group_name_H-M   'P 1'
#
loop_
_entity.id
_entity.type
_entity.pdbx_description
1 polymer ?
#
loop_
_entity_poly.entity_id
_entity_poly.type
_entity_poly.pdbx_seq_one_letter_code
_entity_poly.pdbx_strand_id
1 'polypeptide(L)'
;QQNPMRQTNLKIESSPQEVKAEIPSWNDSPLEVNRRQHEVQQHQQPPKEIVQPKQEEKIEIVHLVEVSQVKSRVFVDAGDQYNITFSLKNTGNQSWPCNGLLVEDSDGKVATKVPPLKPRETFDVVIRGNAPEKEGEIEFLYSVVDPNKNETLASIGPITLIVEEQEDSFQEPEPALDNAGSGKYADAQQRIVVMGFSNTQALEALEKFDGDFDAALDHLVS
;
A
#
# COMPACT_ATOMS: atom_id res chain seq x y z
N GLN A 1 -45.19 -64.07 6.34
CA GLN A 1 -43.90 -64.77 6.52
C GLN A 1 -42.84 -63.86 5.93
N GLN A 2 -42.21 -63.05 6.78
CA GLN A 2 -40.96 -63.32 7.52
C GLN A 2 -39.73 -62.76 6.77
N ASN A 3 -39.09 -61.84 7.47
CA ASN A 3 -37.85 -61.07 7.27
C ASN A 3 -36.60 -62.01 7.38
N PRO A 4 -35.34 -61.54 7.56
CA PRO A 4 -34.43 -60.56 6.90
C PRO A 4 -33.06 -61.23 6.53
N MET A 5 -32.05 -60.49 6.02
CA MET A 5 -30.66 -60.45 6.59
C MET A 5 -29.53 -59.95 5.66
N ARG A 6 -28.52 -59.36 6.33
CA ARG A 6 -27.12 -58.99 5.97
C ARG A 6 -26.91 -57.61 5.33
N GLN A 7 -26.60 -56.54 6.08
CA GLN A 7 -25.41 -56.22 6.90
C GLN A 7 -24.07 -56.21 6.15
N THR A 8 -23.50 -55.01 6.00
CA THR A 8 -22.06 -54.76 6.06
C THR A 8 -21.78 -53.67 7.09
N ASN A 9 -21.18 -54.11 8.20
CA ASN A 9 -20.37 -53.42 9.21
C ASN A 9 -19.27 -52.53 8.59
N LEU A 10 -18.56 -51.56 9.20
CA LEU A 10 -18.21 -51.07 10.56
C LEU A 10 -17.76 -49.58 10.31
N LYS A 11 -17.75 -48.60 11.22
CA LYS A 11 -16.94 -48.55 12.45
C LYS A 11 -17.20 -47.21 13.16
N ILE A 12 -17.88 -47.22 14.29
CA ILE A 12 -17.59 -46.27 15.38
C ILE A 12 -17.29 -47.14 16.59
N GLU A 13 -16.03 -47.08 16.97
CA GLU A 13 -15.46 -47.68 18.17
C GLU A 13 -16.13 -47.05 19.39
N SER A 14 -16.76 -47.89 20.21
CA SER A 14 -16.69 -47.77 21.66
C SER A 14 -17.13 -49.11 22.23
N SER A 15 -16.13 -49.91 22.59
CA SER A 15 -16.29 -51.15 23.32
C SER A 15 -17.17 -50.96 24.57
N PRO A 16 -18.18 -51.81 24.81
CA PRO A 16 -18.75 -51.94 26.14
C PRO A 16 -17.77 -52.75 26.97
N GLN A 17 -17.18 -52.14 28.01
CA GLN A 17 -16.62 -52.93 29.10
C GLN A 17 -17.78 -53.62 29.81
N GLU A 18 -17.78 -54.94 29.74
CA GLU A 18 -18.55 -55.82 30.63
C GLU A 18 -18.35 -55.37 32.08
N VAL A 19 -19.40 -54.81 32.68
CA VAL A 19 -19.54 -54.87 34.14
C VAL A 19 -20.30 -56.16 34.41
N LYS A 20 -19.56 -57.19 34.82
CA LYS A 20 -20.11 -58.42 35.39
C LYS A 20 -21.22 -58.04 36.38
N ALA A 21 -22.43 -58.51 36.13
CA ALA A 21 -23.51 -58.44 37.11
C ALA A 21 -23.18 -59.41 38.25
N GLU A 22 -22.45 -58.94 39.26
CA GLU A 22 -22.38 -59.61 40.55
C GLU A 22 -23.74 -59.46 41.23
N ILE A 23 -24.37 -60.61 41.47
CA ILE A 23 -25.60 -60.74 42.23
C ILE A 23 -25.31 -60.23 43.66
N PRO A 24 -26.08 -59.27 44.21
CA PRO A 24 -25.78 -58.71 45.52
C PRO A 24 -25.97 -59.77 46.63
N SER A 25 -24.88 -60.02 47.35
CA SER A 25 -24.85 -60.74 48.62
C SER A 25 -25.66 -59.96 49.66
N TRP A 26 -26.60 -60.63 50.33
CA TRP A 26 -27.47 -60.08 51.37
C TRP A 26 -26.72 -59.84 52.68
N ASN A 27 -25.73 -58.93 52.70
CA ASN A 27 -25.06 -58.55 53.95
C ASN A 27 -24.39 -57.16 53.96
N ASP A 28 -24.84 -56.20 53.14
CA ASP A 28 -24.39 -54.81 53.25
C ASP A 28 -25.11 -54.09 54.41
N SER A 29 -24.36 -53.34 55.22
CA SER A 29 -24.89 -52.59 56.36
C SER A 29 -25.76 -51.40 55.92
N PRO A 30 -26.72 -50.91 56.74
CA PRO A 30 -27.64 -49.82 56.36
C PRO A 30 -26.97 -48.51 55.91
N LEU A 31 -25.69 -48.31 56.27
CA LEU A 31 -24.90 -47.13 55.91
C LEU A 31 -24.35 -47.21 54.46
N GLU A 32 -24.09 -48.40 53.93
CA GLU A 32 -23.58 -48.57 52.56
C GLU A 32 -24.69 -48.46 51.50
N VAL A 33 -25.94 -48.79 51.88
CA VAL A 33 -27.13 -48.54 51.04
C VAL A 33 -27.36 -47.04 50.86
N ASN A 34 -27.22 -46.24 51.93
CA ASN A 34 -27.39 -44.78 51.86
C ASN A 34 -26.30 -44.09 51.01
N ARG A 35 -25.05 -44.58 51.07
CA ARG A 35 -23.96 -44.04 50.24
C ARG A 35 -24.19 -44.27 48.74
N ARG A 36 -24.66 -45.47 48.35
CA ARG A 36 -24.98 -45.76 46.93
C ARG A 36 -26.21 -45.01 46.44
N GLN A 37 -27.21 -44.75 47.29
CA GLN A 37 -28.38 -43.93 46.91
C GLN A 37 -28.03 -42.45 46.70
N HIS A 38 -27.06 -41.90 47.43
CA HIS A 38 -26.54 -40.55 47.20
C HIS A 38 -25.77 -40.43 45.87
N GLU A 39 -25.03 -41.47 45.46
CA GLU A 39 -24.29 -41.49 44.18
C GLU A 39 -25.22 -41.60 42.95
N VAL A 40 -26.34 -42.32 43.07
CA VAL A 40 -27.32 -42.48 41.97
C VAL A 40 -28.19 -41.24 41.78
N GLN A 41 -28.42 -40.43 42.82
CA GLN A 41 -29.16 -39.17 42.70
C GLN A 41 -28.34 -38.03 42.07
N GLN A 42 -27.00 -38.03 42.18
CA GLN A 42 -26.19 -37.01 41.50
C GLN A 42 -26.07 -37.23 39.98
N HIS A 43 -26.25 -38.46 39.50
CA HIS A 43 -26.16 -38.80 38.07
C HIS A 43 -27.50 -38.74 37.32
N GLN A 44 -28.60 -38.33 37.97
CA GLN A 44 -29.93 -38.23 37.37
C GLN A 44 -30.49 -36.80 37.28
N GLN A 45 -29.66 -35.77 37.37
CA GLN A 45 -30.05 -34.52 36.73
C GLN A 45 -29.94 -34.75 35.22
N PRO A 46 -31.03 -34.56 34.43
CA PRO A 46 -30.84 -34.38 32.99
C PRO A 46 -29.78 -33.28 32.82
N PRO A 47 -28.92 -33.34 31.79
CA PRO A 47 -28.01 -32.25 31.52
C PRO A 47 -28.84 -30.97 31.63
N LYS A 48 -28.46 -30.06 32.52
CA LYS A 48 -28.93 -28.69 32.38
C LYS A 48 -28.60 -28.38 30.94
N GLU A 49 -29.63 -28.33 30.10
CA GLU A 49 -29.55 -27.59 28.87
C GLU A 49 -29.15 -26.21 29.38
N ILE A 50 -27.85 -25.95 29.32
CA ILE A 50 -27.35 -24.61 29.25
C ILE A 50 -27.97 -24.19 27.93
N VAL A 51 -29.22 -23.72 28.01
CA VAL A 51 -29.65 -22.59 27.23
C VAL A 51 -28.61 -21.56 27.61
N GLN A 52 -27.49 -21.60 26.88
CA GLN A 52 -26.63 -20.45 26.78
C GLN A 52 -27.67 -19.37 26.50
N PRO A 53 -27.80 -18.32 27.33
CA PRO A 53 -28.47 -17.15 26.82
C PRO A 53 -27.78 -16.96 25.49
N LYS A 54 -28.55 -17.07 24.40
CA LYS A 54 -28.08 -16.70 23.09
C LYS A 54 -27.62 -15.30 23.35
N GLN A 55 -26.31 -15.17 23.59
CA GLN A 55 -25.64 -13.92 23.73
C GLN A 55 -25.89 -13.43 22.33
N GLU A 56 -26.94 -12.62 22.18
CA GLU A 56 -27.07 -11.74 21.05
C GLU A 56 -25.75 -11.00 21.15
N GLU A 57 -24.77 -11.55 20.44
CA GLU A 57 -23.54 -10.91 20.08
C GLU A 57 -24.07 -9.62 19.50
N LYS A 58 -24.05 -8.59 20.35
CA LYS A 58 -24.38 -7.23 19.98
C LYS A 58 -23.37 -6.99 18.89
N ILE A 59 -23.78 -7.20 17.64
CA ILE A 59 -22.92 -7.08 16.49
C ILE A 59 -22.46 -5.64 16.57
N GLU A 60 -21.24 -5.46 17.06
CA GLU A 60 -20.67 -4.15 17.22
C GLU A 60 -20.63 -3.57 15.82
N ILE A 61 -21.20 -2.39 15.67
CA ILE A 61 -21.28 -1.73 14.38
C ILE A 61 -19.87 -1.22 14.10
N VAL A 62 -19.10 -1.98 13.32
CA VAL A 62 -17.71 -1.63 13.04
C VAL A 62 -17.62 -0.95 11.67
N HIS A 63 -17.22 0.32 11.66
CA HIS A 63 -16.71 0.98 10.46
C HIS A 63 -15.27 0.52 10.25
N LEU A 64 -15.09 -0.56 9.49
CA LEU A 64 -13.78 -1.06 9.13
C LEU A 64 -13.35 -0.44 7.80
N VAL A 65 -12.10 0.02 7.77
CA VAL A 65 -11.44 0.56 6.59
C VAL A 65 -10.27 -0.35 6.27
N GLU A 66 -10.22 -0.87 5.06
CA GLU A 66 -9.04 -1.52 4.51
C GLU A 66 -8.35 -0.56 3.55
N VAL A 67 -7.03 -0.39 3.72
CA VAL A 67 -6.18 0.43 2.86
C VAL A 67 -5.36 -0.51 1.98
N SER A 68 -5.34 -0.26 0.67
CA SER A 68 -4.57 -1.07 -0.28
C SER A 68 -3.94 -0.21 -1.37
N GLN A 69 -3.06 -0.82 -2.18
CA GLN A 69 -2.37 -0.18 -3.32
C GLN A 69 -1.50 1.04 -2.96
N VAL A 70 -1.03 1.11 -1.71
CA VAL A 70 -0.13 2.17 -1.27
C VAL A 70 1.26 1.95 -1.90
N LYS A 71 1.70 2.86 -2.76
CA LYS A 71 3.10 2.92 -3.17
C LYS A 71 3.90 3.53 -2.02
N SER A 72 4.82 2.75 -1.44
CA SER A 72 5.67 3.21 -0.35
C SER A 72 6.72 4.22 -0.79
N ARG A 73 7.08 4.24 -2.08
CA ARG A 73 8.02 5.19 -2.66
C ARG A 73 7.47 5.82 -3.94
N VAL A 74 7.62 7.13 -4.06
CA VAL A 74 7.24 7.94 -5.23
C VAL A 74 8.47 8.75 -5.65
N PHE A 75 8.87 8.65 -6.90
CA PHE A 75 9.98 9.44 -7.48
C PHE A 75 9.38 10.60 -8.27
N VAL A 76 9.97 11.78 -8.13
CA VAL A 76 9.54 13.00 -8.82
C VAL A 76 10.74 13.91 -9.01
N ASP A 77 10.79 14.63 -10.14
CA ASP A 77 11.80 15.66 -10.35
C ASP A 77 11.56 16.86 -9.42
N ALA A 78 12.62 17.58 -9.08
CA ALA A 78 12.53 18.81 -8.30
C ALA A 78 11.60 19.83 -8.98
N GLY A 79 10.72 20.46 -8.19
CA GLY A 79 9.73 21.43 -8.69
C GLY A 79 8.49 20.82 -9.37
N ASP A 80 8.48 19.53 -9.69
CA ASP A 80 7.39 18.89 -10.42
C ASP A 80 6.20 18.47 -9.54
N GLN A 81 5.05 18.24 -10.18
CA GLN A 81 3.84 17.81 -9.48
C GLN A 81 3.83 16.29 -9.26
N TYR A 82 3.53 15.83 -8.05
CA TYR A 82 3.37 14.41 -7.72
C TYR A 82 1.94 14.04 -7.33
N ASN A 83 1.63 12.75 -7.45
CA ASN A 83 0.38 12.15 -7.00
C ASN A 83 0.65 10.97 -6.05
N ILE A 84 0.05 11.00 -4.87
CA ILE A 84 -0.02 9.85 -3.95
C ILE A 84 -1.37 9.17 -4.14
N THR A 85 -1.36 7.87 -4.44
CA THR A 85 -2.56 7.09 -4.73
C THR A 85 -2.68 5.89 -3.80
N PHE A 86 -3.87 5.65 -3.27
CA PHE A 86 -4.22 4.44 -2.53
C PHE A 86 -5.72 4.19 -2.60
N SER A 87 -6.14 2.94 -2.38
CA SER A 87 -7.55 2.56 -2.39
C SER A 87 -8.05 2.32 -0.98
N LEU A 88 -9.22 2.88 -0.67
CA LEU A 88 -9.95 2.62 0.57
C LEU A 88 -11.14 1.73 0.29
N LYS A 89 -11.35 0.71 1.12
CA LYS A 89 -12.51 -0.18 1.02
C LYS A 89 -13.27 -0.21 2.34
N ASN A 90 -14.59 -0.09 2.26
CA ASN A 90 -15.46 -0.30 3.40
C ASN A 90 -15.62 -1.81 3.65
N THR A 91 -14.91 -2.34 4.64
CA THR A 91 -15.02 -3.76 5.03
C THR A 91 -16.02 -3.99 6.16
N GLY A 92 -16.63 -2.91 6.66
CA GLY A 92 -17.68 -2.95 7.65
C GLY A 92 -19.01 -3.49 7.10
N ASN A 93 -19.98 -3.65 8.00
CA ASN A 93 -21.33 -4.08 7.70
C ASN A 93 -22.33 -2.92 7.50
N GLN A 94 -21.89 -1.67 7.70
CA GLN A 94 -22.68 -0.46 7.48
C GLN A 94 -22.00 0.48 6.49
N SER A 95 -22.81 1.27 5.81
CA SER A 95 -22.29 2.38 5.00
C SER A 95 -21.55 3.37 5.87
N TRP A 96 -20.49 3.97 5.36
CA TRP A 96 -19.83 5.08 6.02
C TRP A 96 -20.76 6.28 6.21
N PRO A 97 -20.46 7.19 7.14
CA PRO A 97 -21.31 8.33 7.45
C PRO A 97 -21.67 9.15 6.21
N CYS A 98 -22.85 9.80 6.21
CA CYS A 98 -23.34 10.58 5.08
C CYS A 98 -22.44 11.76 4.68
N ASN A 99 -21.64 12.26 5.63
CA ASN A 99 -20.65 13.31 5.38
C ASN A 99 -19.31 12.77 4.84
N GLY A 100 -19.21 11.45 4.67
CA GLY A 100 -17.99 10.77 4.26
C GLY A 100 -16.99 10.59 5.39
N LEU A 101 -15.80 10.13 5.01
CA LEU A 101 -14.60 10.12 5.86
C LEU A 101 -13.64 11.23 5.41
N LEU A 102 -12.71 11.59 6.28
CA LEU A 102 -11.63 12.53 5.97
C LEU A 102 -10.31 11.78 5.87
N VAL A 103 -9.45 12.21 4.95
CA VAL A 103 -8.03 11.86 4.98
C VAL A 103 -7.27 13.09 5.44
N GLU A 104 -6.53 12.95 6.53
CA GLU A 104 -5.76 14.01 7.16
C GLU A 104 -4.27 13.72 7.08
N ASP A 105 -3.45 14.75 6.95
CA ASP A 105 -1.98 14.66 7.06
C ASP A 105 -1.52 14.53 8.53
N SER A 106 -0.21 14.45 8.75
CA SER A 106 0.38 14.37 10.09
C SER A 106 0.14 15.60 10.96
N ASP A 107 -0.17 16.75 10.36
CA ASP A 107 -0.52 17.99 11.06
C ASP A 107 -2.02 18.06 11.40
N GLY A 108 -2.82 17.07 10.99
CA GLY A 108 -4.28 17.04 11.15
C GLY A 108 -5.01 17.92 10.13
N LYS A 109 -4.36 18.35 9.04
CA LYS A 109 -5.04 19.09 7.97
C LYS A 109 -5.70 18.11 7.01
N VAL A 110 -6.92 18.45 6.60
CA VAL A 110 -7.68 17.63 5.65
C VAL A 110 -7.02 17.70 4.26
N ALA A 111 -6.43 16.60 3.85
CA ALA A 111 -5.86 16.42 2.51
C ALA A 111 -6.96 16.17 1.47
N THR A 112 -7.97 15.36 1.81
CA THR A 112 -9.11 15.08 0.93
C THR A 112 -10.30 14.48 1.67
N LYS A 113 -11.47 14.49 1.01
CA LYS A 113 -12.72 13.89 1.51
C LYS A 113 -13.05 12.63 0.74
N VAL A 114 -13.47 11.60 1.47
CA VAL A 114 -13.86 10.31 0.91
C VAL A 114 -15.39 10.20 0.99
N PRO A 115 -16.09 9.91 -0.12
CA PRO A 115 -17.53 9.85 -0.10
C PRO A 115 -18.05 8.70 0.79
N PRO A 116 -19.33 8.74 1.18
CA PRO A 116 -19.96 7.63 1.88
C PRO A 116 -19.94 6.37 1.03
N LEU A 117 -19.24 5.33 1.49
CA LEU A 117 -19.17 4.04 0.81
C LEU A 117 -20.10 3.03 1.45
N LYS A 118 -20.81 2.26 0.63
CA LYS A 118 -21.60 1.10 1.08
C LYS A 118 -20.67 -0.04 1.51
N PRO A 119 -21.18 -1.04 2.27
CA PRO A 119 -20.41 -2.22 2.58
C PRO A 119 -19.81 -2.87 1.33
N ARG A 120 -18.52 -3.17 1.40
CA ARG A 120 -17.67 -3.78 0.34
C ARG A 120 -17.34 -2.89 -0.86
N GLU A 121 -17.77 -1.63 -0.85
CA GLU A 121 -17.41 -0.66 -1.89
C GLU A 121 -15.99 -0.15 -1.68
N THR A 122 -15.31 0.18 -2.79
CA THR A 122 -13.94 0.67 -2.84
C THR A 122 -13.93 2.06 -3.47
N PHE A 123 -13.03 2.93 -3.02
CA PHE A 123 -12.80 4.26 -3.56
C PHE A 123 -11.30 4.54 -3.68
N ASP A 124 -10.88 5.01 -4.84
CA ASP A 124 -9.49 5.39 -5.11
C ASP A 124 -9.26 6.84 -4.70
N VAL A 125 -8.31 7.03 -3.80
CA VAL A 125 -7.90 8.33 -3.28
C VAL A 125 -6.66 8.79 -4.04
N VAL A 126 -6.68 10.05 -4.48
CA VAL A 126 -5.55 10.72 -5.13
C VAL A 126 -5.26 12.02 -4.39
N ILE A 127 -4.09 12.12 -3.77
CA ILE A 127 -3.59 13.34 -3.13
C ILE A 127 -2.53 13.94 -4.06
N ARG A 128 -2.64 15.24 -4.33
CA ARG A 128 -1.75 15.97 -5.25
C ARG A 128 -0.90 16.96 -4.47
N GLY A 129 0.36 17.09 -4.84
CA GLY A 129 1.27 18.09 -4.29
C GLY A 129 2.34 18.48 -5.28
N ASN A 130 3.13 19.50 -4.93
CA ASN A 130 4.31 19.92 -5.70
C ASN A 130 5.55 19.53 -4.93
N ALA A 131 6.53 18.94 -5.61
CA ALA A 131 7.83 18.63 -5.07
C ALA A 131 8.58 19.94 -4.76
N PRO A 132 9.44 19.97 -3.73
CA PRO A 132 10.36 21.08 -3.52
C PRO A 132 11.35 21.20 -4.70
N GLU A 133 11.92 22.40 -4.88
CA GLU A 133 13.00 22.68 -5.83
C GLU A 133 14.34 22.01 -5.46
N LYS A 134 14.42 21.45 -4.25
CA LYS A 134 15.64 20.82 -3.73
C LYS A 134 15.45 19.32 -3.65
N GLU A 135 16.42 18.58 -4.16
CA GLU A 135 16.51 17.14 -3.99
C GLU A 135 16.47 16.70 -2.51
N GLY A 136 15.93 15.52 -2.28
CA GLY A 136 15.84 14.93 -0.95
C GLY A 136 14.68 13.96 -0.78
N GLU A 137 14.56 13.42 0.43
CA GLU A 137 13.48 12.51 0.81
C GLU A 137 12.49 13.21 1.74
N ILE A 138 11.20 13.05 1.45
CA ILE A 138 10.10 13.56 2.28
C ILE A 138 9.19 12.39 2.65
N GLU A 139 8.89 12.22 3.93
CA GLU A 139 7.94 11.21 4.40
C GLU A 139 6.55 11.80 4.64
N PHE A 140 5.54 11.13 4.11
CA PHE A 140 4.14 11.44 4.34
C PHE A 140 3.48 10.36 5.19
N LEU A 141 2.73 10.79 6.19
CA LEU A 141 1.83 9.95 6.97
C LEU A 141 0.42 10.55 6.88
N TYR A 142 -0.55 9.72 6.51
CA TYR A 142 -1.95 10.10 6.48
C TYR A 142 -2.77 9.25 7.44
N SER A 143 -3.91 9.79 7.87
CA SER A 143 -4.89 9.11 8.70
C SER A 143 -6.28 9.22 8.08
N VAL A 144 -7.06 8.16 8.15
CA VAL A 144 -8.49 8.16 7.78
C VAL A 144 -9.30 8.39 9.04
N VAL A 145 -10.12 9.43 9.07
CA VAL A 145 -10.85 9.89 10.26
C VAL A 145 -12.34 9.93 10.00
N ASP A 146 -13.14 9.46 10.97
CA ASP A 146 -14.59 9.69 11.00
C ASP A 146 -14.87 11.08 11.62
N PRO A 147 -15.35 12.06 10.84
CA PRO A 147 -15.56 13.42 11.34
C PRO A 147 -16.68 13.52 12.39
N ASN A 148 -17.57 12.53 12.49
CA ASN A 148 -18.69 12.56 13.45
C ASN A 148 -18.29 12.02 14.81
N LYS A 149 -17.29 11.12 14.84
CA LYS A 149 -16.75 10.53 16.07
C LYS A 149 -15.41 11.12 16.48
N ASN A 150 -14.77 11.87 15.58
CA ASN A 150 -13.41 12.37 15.73
C ASN A 150 -12.42 11.22 16.07
N GLU A 151 -12.58 10.11 15.38
CA GLU A 151 -11.87 8.85 15.61
C GLU A 151 -11.06 8.48 14.36
N THR A 152 -9.79 8.13 14.56
CA THR A 152 -8.93 7.60 13.51
C THR A 152 -9.25 6.13 13.26
N LEU A 153 -9.68 5.81 12.04
CA LEU A 153 -10.06 4.46 11.60
C LEU A 153 -8.90 3.69 10.99
N ALA A 154 -7.95 4.38 10.33
CA ALA A 154 -6.79 3.76 9.70
C ALA A 154 -5.63 4.77 9.58
N SER A 155 -4.41 4.25 9.51
CA SER A 155 -3.20 5.03 9.18
C SER A 155 -2.61 4.54 7.86
N ILE A 156 -2.04 5.47 7.10
CA ILE A 156 -1.52 5.25 5.75
C ILE A 156 -0.10 5.80 5.71
N GLY A 157 0.87 4.92 5.46
CA GLY A 157 2.27 5.28 5.35
C GLY A 157 3.16 4.61 6.42
N PRO A 158 4.45 5.01 6.50
CA PRO A 158 5.03 6.15 5.78
C PRO A 158 5.10 5.93 4.26
N ILE A 159 4.92 7.00 3.51
CA ILE A 159 5.13 7.09 2.06
C ILE A 159 6.31 8.03 1.83
N THR A 160 7.38 7.54 1.22
CA THR A 160 8.57 8.33 0.93
C THR A 160 8.49 8.92 -0.47
N LEU A 161 8.47 10.24 -0.59
CA LEU A 161 8.70 10.97 -1.83
C LEU A 161 10.20 11.21 -1.97
N ILE A 162 10.79 10.72 -3.06
CA ILE A 162 12.18 10.91 -3.41
C ILE A 162 12.19 11.96 -4.51
N VAL A 163 12.71 13.13 -4.18
CA VAL A 163 12.86 14.26 -5.09
C VAL A 163 14.24 14.18 -5.70
N GLU A 164 14.29 13.95 -7.01
CA GLU A 164 15.52 13.87 -7.79
C GLU A 164 15.85 15.24 -8.35
N GLU A 165 17.13 15.55 -8.56
CA GLU A 165 17.49 16.77 -9.28
C GLU A 165 16.82 16.74 -10.65
N GLN A 166 16.24 17.87 -11.04
CA GLN A 166 15.81 18.02 -12.42
C GLN A 166 17.06 17.85 -13.27
N GLU A 167 17.12 16.78 -14.07
CA GLU A 167 18.17 16.66 -15.07
C GLU A 167 17.98 17.85 -16.01
N ASP A 168 18.77 18.91 -15.76
CA ASP A 168 18.96 19.98 -16.72
C ASP A 168 19.33 19.25 -17.99
N SER A 169 18.39 19.28 -18.94
CA SER A 169 18.58 18.74 -20.27
C SER A 169 19.95 19.26 -20.68
N PHE A 170 20.92 18.35 -20.82
CA PHE A 170 22.28 18.71 -21.17
C PHE A 170 22.22 19.36 -22.56
N GLN A 171 21.93 20.65 -22.58
CA GLN A 171 22.10 21.48 -23.75
C GLN A 171 23.60 21.53 -23.87
N GLU A 172 24.12 20.71 -24.78
CA GLU A 172 25.44 20.98 -25.34
C GLU A 172 25.51 22.49 -25.54
N PRO A 173 26.50 23.17 -24.94
CA PRO A 173 26.55 24.62 -25.02
C PRO A 173 26.51 24.96 -26.49
N GLU A 174 25.41 25.59 -26.95
CA GLU A 174 25.40 26.15 -28.28
C GLU A 174 26.63 27.07 -28.33
N PRO A 175 27.57 26.83 -29.26
CA PRO A 175 28.80 27.60 -29.28
C PRO A 175 28.40 29.06 -29.40
N ALA A 176 28.84 29.86 -28.42
CA ALA A 176 28.46 31.24 -28.27
C ALA A 176 28.46 31.94 -29.63
N LEU A 177 27.27 32.33 -30.08
CA LEU A 177 27.06 33.19 -31.23
C LEU A 177 27.40 34.64 -30.83
N ASP A 178 28.61 34.87 -30.32
CA ASP A 178 29.14 36.21 -30.12
C ASP A 178 30.32 36.42 -31.10
N ASN A 179 29.93 36.83 -32.31
CA ASN A 179 30.79 37.40 -33.37
C ASN A 179 31.34 36.42 -34.42
N ALA A 180 30.61 35.39 -34.83
CA ALA A 180 30.75 34.93 -36.22
C ALA A 180 30.19 36.05 -37.12
N GLY A 181 31.08 36.91 -37.62
CA GLY A 181 30.69 38.00 -38.52
C GLY A 181 29.84 37.47 -39.67
N SER A 182 28.86 38.24 -40.11
CA SER A 182 28.01 37.97 -41.29
C SER A 182 28.82 38.05 -42.61
N GLY A 183 30.00 37.44 -42.64
CA GLY A 183 30.97 37.48 -43.71
C GLY A 183 30.91 36.23 -44.59
N LYS A 184 31.53 36.34 -45.76
CA LYS A 184 31.64 35.32 -46.82
C LYS A 184 32.10 33.92 -46.35
N TYR A 185 32.71 33.79 -45.17
CA TYR A 185 33.27 32.54 -44.65
C TYR A 185 32.76 32.15 -43.24
N ALA A 186 31.60 32.65 -42.81
CA ALA A 186 31.10 32.50 -41.44
C ALA A 186 31.09 31.03 -40.93
N ASP A 187 30.64 30.09 -41.75
CA ASP A 187 30.58 28.66 -41.40
C ASP A 187 31.98 28.05 -41.18
N ALA A 188 32.89 28.27 -42.14
CA ALA A 188 34.28 27.80 -42.03
C ALA A 188 35.02 28.47 -40.86
N GLN A 189 34.75 29.75 -40.60
CA GLN A 189 35.34 30.50 -39.50
C GLN A 189 34.91 29.93 -38.15
N GLN A 190 33.64 29.59 -38.00
CA GLN A 190 33.10 29.02 -36.76
C GLN A 190 33.70 27.64 -36.48
N ARG A 191 33.87 26.81 -37.52
CA ARG A 191 34.55 25.51 -37.40
C ARG A 191 36.00 25.66 -36.92
N ILE A 192 36.74 26.66 -37.41
CA ILE A 192 38.11 26.93 -36.95
C ILE A 192 38.15 27.45 -35.51
N VAL A 193 37.20 28.30 -35.12
CA VAL A 193 37.10 28.81 -33.75
C VAL A 193 36.79 27.69 -32.75
N VAL A 194 35.90 26.76 -33.10
CA VAL A 194 35.58 25.57 -32.28
C VAL A 194 36.82 24.68 -32.05
N MET A 195 37.77 24.69 -32.99
CA MET A 195 39.05 23.96 -32.84
C MET A 195 40.07 24.67 -31.92
N GLY A 196 39.70 25.80 -31.32
CA GLY A 196 40.50 26.52 -30.32
C GLY A 196 41.31 27.70 -30.85
N PHE A 197 41.14 28.08 -32.12
CA PHE A 197 41.76 29.27 -32.69
C PHE A 197 40.93 30.53 -32.43
N SER A 198 41.58 31.68 -32.32
CA SER A 198 40.85 32.95 -32.16
C SER A 198 40.11 33.34 -33.43
N ASN A 199 39.06 34.14 -33.29
CA ASN A 199 38.24 34.64 -34.40
C ASN A 199 39.08 35.39 -35.46
N THR A 200 40.07 36.18 -35.03
CA THR A 200 41.01 36.89 -35.90
C THR A 200 41.87 35.92 -36.71
N GLN A 201 42.44 34.89 -36.08
CA GLN A 201 43.26 33.89 -36.77
C GLN A 201 42.45 33.10 -37.80
N ALA A 202 41.21 32.74 -37.45
CA ALA A 202 40.30 32.04 -38.35
C ALA A 202 39.97 32.89 -39.58
N LEU A 203 39.65 34.18 -39.40
CA LEU A 203 39.31 35.07 -40.49
C LEU A 203 40.51 35.35 -41.42
N GLU A 204 41.68 35.64 -40.86
CA GLU A 204 42.90 35.91 -41.64
C GLU A 204 43.33 34.69 -42.47
N ALA A 205 43.24 33.48 -41.90
CA ALA A 205 43.54 32.26 -42.61
C ALA A 205 42.53 32.01 -43.75
N LEU A 206 41.24 32.17 -43.49
CA LEU A 206 40.21 31.98 -44.51
C LEU A 206 40.27 33.05 -45.61
N GLU A 207 40.62 34.30 -45.30
CA GLU A 207 40.85 35.31 -46.33
C GLU A 207 42.05 35.00 -47.22
N LYS A 208 43.10 34.40 -46.65
CA LYS A 208 44.31 34.02 -47.38
C LYS A 208 44.09 32.85 -48.34
N PHE A 209 43.20 31.92 -48.00
CA PHE A 209 42.90 30.73 -48.81
C PHE A 209 41.51 30.76 -49.45
N ASP A 210 40.92 31.95 -49.59
CA ASP A 210 39.61 32.18 -50.22
C ASP A 210 38.47 31.29 -49.67
N GLY A 211 38.49 31.02 -48.37
CA GLY A 211 37.49 30.21 -47.68
C GLY A 211 37.75 28.70 -47.70
N ASP A 212 38.89 28.25 -48.23
CA ASP A 212 39.31 26.85 -48.12
C ASP A 212 39.68 26.52 -46.66
N PHE A 213 38.79 25.78 -45.99
CA PHE A 213 38.93 25.40 -44.59
C PHE A 213 40.16 24.53 -44.34
N ASP A 214 40.46 23.56 -45.21
CA ASP A 214 41.54 22.61 -44.98
C ASP A 214 42.90 23.30 -45.15
N ALA A 215 43.04 24.17 -46.17
CA ALA A 215 44.25 24.97 -46.37
C ALA A 215 44.44 26.03 -45.27
N ALA A 216 43.35 26.65 -44.81
CA ALA A 216 43.38 27.58 -43.70
C ALA A 216 43.78 26.88 -42.38
N LEU A 217 43.25 25.69 -42.12
CA LEU A 217 43.59 24.91 -40.94
C LEU A 217 45.05 24.45 -40.98
N ASP A 218 45.51 23.90 -42.11
CA ASP A 218 46.92 23.48 -42.30
C ASP A 218 47.89 24.64 -42.05
N HIS A 219 47.53 25.86 -42.49
CA HIS A 219 48.33 27.05 -42.22
C HIS A 219 48.36 27.46 -40.74
N LEU A 220 47.29 27.22 -39.99
CA LEU A 220 47.18 27.59 -38.58
C LEU A 220 47.86 26.57 -37.65
N VAL A 221 47.99 25.31 -38.08
CA VAL A 221 48.64 24.23 -37.32
C VAL A 221 50.11 24.01 -37.70
N SER A 222 50.57 24.60 -38.81
CA SER A 222 51.97 24.57 -39.26
C SER A 222 52.82 25.65 -38.61
#